data_AF-A0A848D567-F1
#
_entry.id   AF-A0A848D567-F1
#
_cell.length_a   1.000
_cell.length_b   1.000
_cell.length_c   1.000
_cell.angle_alpha   90.00
_cell.angle_beta   90.00
_cell.angle_gamma   90.00
#
_symmetry.space_group_name_H-M   'P 1'
#
loop_
_entity.id
_entity.type
_entity.pdbx_description
1 polymer ?
#
loop_
_entity_poly.entity_id
_entity_poly.type
_entity_poly.pdbx_seq_one_letter_code
_entity_poly.pdbx_strand_id
1 'polypeptide(L)'
;MVDKLEFHSALQKKLLELAPDFCCYREKEHPIPNVQSNGRSGRIDVAWWTLADRDLLAVFEIDSTVRTKSLRKILHANCPYRFWVYYGKRGIKDLIETLDTEHKITIIDFSIAFEKRKKKVKQRETEQLVLDI
;
A
#
# COMPACT_ATOMS: atom_id res chain seq x y z
N MET A 1 -17.47 -9.77 4.03
CA MET A 1 -16.37 -8.82 4.38
C MET A 1 -15.21 -9.15 3.47
N VAL A 2 -14.66 -8.22 2.69
CA VAL A 2 -13.50 -8.55 1.82
C VAL A 2 -12.33 -8.92 2.73
N ASP A 3 -11.73 -10.09 2.51
CA ASP A 3 -10.56 -10.52 3.26
C ASP A 3 -9.40 -9.54 2.98
N LYS A 4 -8.76 -9.05 4.05
CA LYS A 4 -7.67 -8.07 3.93
C LYS A 4 -6.46 -8.65 3.19
N LEU A 5 -6.19 -9.94 3.38
CA LEU A 5 -5.10 -10.66 2.72
C LEU A 5 -5.43 -10.88 1.24
N GLU A 6 -6.67 -11.22 0.92
CA GLU A 6 -7.13 -11.34 -0.46
C GLU A 6 -7.04 -10.00 -1.19
N PHE A 7 -7.54 -8.92 -0.57
CA PHE A 7 -7.44 -7.57 -1.13
C PHE A 7 -5.99 -7.12 -1.33
N HIS A 8 -5.13 -7.33 -0.33
CA HIS A 8 -3.70 -7.02 -0.42
C HIS A 8 -3.06 -7.76 -1.59
N SER A 9 -3.29 -9.08 -1.66
CA SER A 9 -2.71 -9.94 -2.69
C SER A 9 -3.21 -9.57 -4.09
N ALA A 10 -4.50 -9.25 -4.22
CA ALA A 10 -5.10 -8.81 -5.47
C ALA A 10 -4.52 -7.46 -5.92
N LEU A 11 -4.36 -6.51 -5.00
CA LEU A 11 -3.79 -5.20 -5.32
C LEU A 11 -2.31 -5.30 -5.70
N GLN A 12 -1.53 -6.08 -4.94
CA GLN A 12 -0.13 -6.36 -5.27
C GLN A 12 -0.02 -6.98 -6.67
N LYS A 13 -0.85 -7.97 -6.99
CA LYS A 13 -0.91 -8.59 -8.33
C LYS A 13 -1.25 -7.56 -9.41
N LYS A 14 -2.23 -6.68 -9.17
CA LYS A 14 -2.63 -5.66 -10.14
C LYS A 14 -1.55 -4.63 -10.41
N LEU A 15 -0.82 -4.18 -9.37
CA LEU A 15 0.32 -3.28 -9.53
C LEU A 15 1.45 -3.95 -10.32
N LEU A 16 1.70 -5.24 -10.12
CA LEU A 16 2.65 -5.99 -10.95
C LEU A 16 2.17 -6.04 -12.41
N GLU A 17 0.90 -6.39 -12.65
CA GLU A 17 0.33 -6.47 -14.00
C GLU A 17 0.37 -5.13 -14.77
N LEU A 18 0.28 -3.99 -14.09
CA LEU A 18 0.29 -2.65 -14.70
C LEU A 18 1.68 -2.18 -15.11
N ALA A 19 2.76 -2.68 -14.53
CA ALA A 19 4.12 -2.17 -14.80
C ALA A 19 4.49 -2.12 -16.30
N PRO A 20 4.16 -3.12 -17.15
CA PRO A 20 4.45 -3.06 -18.59
C PRO A 20 3.76 -1.91 -19.33
N ASP A 21 2.57 -1.50 -18.88
CA ASP A 21 1.83 -0.38 -19.48
C ASP A 21 2.57 0.95 -19.28
N PHE A 22 3.48 1.00 -18.30
CA PHE A 22 4.38 2.12 -18.02
C PHE A 22 5.82 1.85 -18.46
N CYS A 23 6.04 0.90 -19.36
CA CYS A 23 7.38 0.53 -19.84
C CYS A 23 8.33 0.21 -18.67
N CYS A 24 7.90 -0.61 -17.71
CA CYS A 24 8.67 -1.00 -16.54
C CYS A 24 8.77 -2.52 -16.36
N TYR A 25 9.88 -2.97 -15.79
CA TYR A 25 9.97 -4.28 -15.14
C TYR A 25 9.32 -4.24 -13.77
N ARG A 26 8.95 -5.43 -13.26
CA ARG A 26 8.21 -5.60 -12.01
C ARG A 26 8.87 -6.63 -11.12
N GLU A 27 8.90 -6.36 -9.83
CA GLU A 27 9.40 -7.27 -8.81
C GLU A 27 8.45 -7.25 -7.61
N LYS A 28 8.19 -8.45 -7.06
CA LYS A 28 7.39 -8.63 -5.85
C LYS A 28 8.32 -8.86 -4.67
N GLU A 29 7.99 -8.31 -3.49
CA GLU A 29 8.77 -8.48 -2.26
C GLU A 29 10.23 -8.01 -2.42
N HIS A 30 10.45 -6.82 -2.97
CA HIS A 30 11.79 -6.28 -3.23
C HIS A 30 12.55 -6.02 -1.92
N PRO A 31 13.77 -6.55 -1.75
CA PRO A 31 14.54 -6.37 -0.52
C PRO A 31 15.06 -4.93 -0.36
N ILE A 32 14.88 -4.37 0.84
CA ILE A 32 15.50 -3.11 1.28
C ILE A 32 16.60 -3.45 2.30
N PRO A 33 17.86 -3.62 1.86
CA PRO A 33 18.94 -4.15 2.70
C PRO A 33 19.26 -3.25 3.90
N ASN A 34 19.07 -1.93 3.76
CA ASN A 34 19.37 -0.95 4.79
C ASN A 34 18.27 -0.84 5.88
N VAL A 35 17.17 -1.57 5.74
CA VAL A 35 16.10 -1.62 6.76
C VAL A 35 16.06 -3.01 7.34
N GLN A 36 16.70 -3.20 8.50
CA GLN A 36 16.67 -4.48 9.22
C GLN A 36 15.69 -4.44 10.39
N SER A 37 15.11 -5.60 10.70
CA SER A 37 14.28 -5.80 11.88
C SER A 37 14.32 -7.26 12.27
N ASN A 38 14.75 -7.54 13.50
CA ASN A 38 14.96 -8.89 14.03
C ASN A 38 15.86 -9.75 13.13
N GLY A 39 16.93 -9.17 12.57
CA GLY A 39 17.88 -9.86 11.69
C GLY A 39 17.35 -10.18 10.28
N ARG A 40 16.13 -9.75 9.93
CA ARG A 40 15.57 -9.91 8.58
C ARG A 40 15.57 -8.56 7.85
N SER A 41 15.97 -8.59 6.58
CA SER A 41 15.82 -7.44 5.69
C SER A 41 14.34 -7.12 5.48
N GLY A 42 14.00 -5.84 5.52
CA GLY A 42 12.70 -5.34 5.12
C GLY A 42 12.48 -5.64 3.64
N ARG A 43 11.24 -5.93 3.26
CA ARG A 43 10.85 -6.13 1.86
C ARG A 43 9.70 -5.19 1.54
N ILE A 44 9.72 -4.57 0.38
CA ILE A 44 8.62 -3.77 -0.17
C ILE A 44 7.75 -4.65 -1.05
N ASP A 45 6.43 -4.48 -0.96
CA ASP A 45 5.47 -5.37 -1.64
C ASP A 45 5.66 -5.38 -3.17
N VAL A 46 5.86 -4.21 -3.79
CA VAL A 46 6.08 -4.08 -5.24
C VAL A 46 7.16 -3.05 -5.56
N ALA A 47 8.06 -3.41 -6.48
CA ALA A 47 9.03 -2.51 -7.09
C ALA A 47 8.89 -2.50 -8.62
N TRP A 48 8.97 -1.32 -9.20
CA TRP A 48 9.03 -1.10 -10.64
C TRP A 48 10.39 -0.55 -11.03
N TRP A 49 10.92 -1.04 -12.14
CA TRP A 49 12.24 -0.68 -12.64
C TRP A 49 12.15 -0.22 -14.08
N THR A 50 12.99 0.72 -14.48
CA THR A 50 13.10 1.15 -15.87
C THR A 50 13.54 -0.01 -16.78
N LEU A 51 13.07 0.00 -18.03
CA LEU A 51 13.46 -1.05 -19.00
C LEU A 51 14.91 -0.90 -19.49
N ALA A 52 15.39 0.33 -19.64
CA ALA A 52 16.65 0.63 -20.32
C ALA A 52 17.89 0.32 -19.46
N ASP A 53 17.89 0.79 -18.22
CA ASP A 53 19.03 0.86 -17.30
C ASP A 53 18.82 0.01 -16.04
N ARG A 54 17.62 -0.55 -15.83
CA ARG A 54 17.27 -1.34 -14.64
C ARG A 54 17.43 -0.56 -13.33
N ASP A 55 17.15 0.73 -13.39
CA ASP A 55 17.10 1.59 -12.21
C ASP A 55 15.74 1.50 -11.53
N LEU A 56 15.74 1.58 -10.20
CA LEU A 56 14.52 1.49 -9.42
C LEU A 56 13.70 2.77 -9.64
N LEU A 57 12.57 2.63 -10.32
CA LEU A 57 11.72 3.76 -10.69
C LEU A 57 10.69 4.07 -9.62
N ALA A 58 9.98 3.04 -9.15
CA ALA A 58 8.90 3.20 -8.20
C ALA A 58 8.83 2.06 -7.19
N VAL A 59 8.37 2.37 -5.98
CA VAL A 59 8.05 1.39 -4.95
C VAL A 59 6.63 1.57 -4.43
N PHE A 60 5.96 0.46 -4.12
CA PHE A 60 4.63 0.45 -3.55
C PHE A 60 4.60 -0.45 -2.33
N GLU A 61 4.20 0.13 -1.20
CA GLU A 61 3.97 -0.58 0.06
C GLU A 61 2.48 -0.49 0.40
N ILE A 62 1.86 -1.62 0.72
CA ILE A 62 0.42 -1.81 0.78
C ILE A 62 0.02 -2.19 2.21
N ASP A 63 -0.56 -1.26 2.95
CA ASP A 63 -0.86 -1.44 4.38
C ASP A 63 -2.35 -1.35 4.72
N SER A 64 -2.82 -2.32 5.51
CA SER A 64 -4.12 -2.23 6.21
C SER A 64 -4.01 -1.65 7.62
N THR A 65 -2.78 -1.43 8.09
CA THR A 65 -2.47 -0.95 9.44
C THR A 65 -1.33 0.04 9.38
N VAL A 66 -1.37 1.05 10.24
CA VAL A 66 -0.33 2.09 10.30
C VAL A 66 0.92 1.50 10.94
N ARG A 67 2.02 1.44 10.20
CA ARG A 67 3.30 0.85 10.63
C ARG A 67 4.46 1.76 10.26
N THR A 68 5.15 2.28 11.28
CA THR A 68 6.40 3.08 11.11
C THR A 68 7.45 2.34 10.26
N LYS A 69 7.56 1.02 10.42
CA LYS A 69 8.50 0.20 9.64
C LYS A 69 8.22 0.26 8.14
N SER A 70 6.95 0.26 7.74
CA SER A 70 6.56 0.34 6.34
C SER A 70 7.03 1.65 5.71
N LEU A 71 6.76 2.78 6.36
CA LEU A 71 7.22 4.09 5.89
C LEU A 71 8.75 4.19 5.85
N ARG A 72 9.46 3.64 6.83
CA ARG A 72 10.93 3.59 6.81
C ARG A 72 11.46 2.82 5.60
N LYS A 73 10.85 1.68 5.23
CA LYS A 73 11.24 0.94 4.01
C LYS A 73 11.12 1.83 2.77
N ILE A 74 9.98 2.50 2.62
CA ILE A 74 9.68 3.37 1.49
C ILE A 74 10.70 4.51 1.39
N LEU A 75 11.00 5.19 2.50
CA LEU A 75 11.95 6.31 2.54
C LEU A 75 13.39 5.88 2.19
N HIS A 76 13.78 4.66 2.54
CA HIS A 76 15.11 4.12 2.21
C HIS A 76 15.22 3.59 0.77
N ALA A 77 14.11 3.45 0.05
CA ALA A 77 14.17 3.05 -1.35
C ALA A 77 14.80 4.17 -2.19
N ASN A 78 15.88 3.86 -2.89
CA ASN A 78 16.58 4.81 -3.76
C ASN A 78 15.88 4.89 -5.12
N CYS A 79 14.77 5.62 -5.18
CA CYS A 79 13.96 5.79 -6.39
C CYS A 79 13.28 7.17 -6.41
N PRO A 80 12.81 7.65 -7.57
CA PRO A 80 12.06 8.91 -7.63
C PRO A 80 10.65 8.78 -7.05
N TYR A 81 9.94 7.66 -7.28
CA TYR A 81 8.54 7.52 -6.91
C TYR A 81 8.30 6.55 -5.76
N ARG A 82 7.67 7.03 -4.70
CA ARG A 82 7.41 6.28 -3.47
C ARG A 82 5.93 6.32 -3.15
N PHE A 83 5.27 5.17 -3.20
CA PHE A 83 3.84 5.09 -2.94
C PHE A 83 3.55 4.31 -1.67
N TRP A 84 2.79 4.94 -0.77
CA TRP A 84 2.18 4.23 0.35
C TRP A 84 0.68 4.08 0.09
N VAL A 85 0.27 2.83 -0.11
CA VAL A 85 -1.11 2.48 -0.41
C VAL A 85 -1.78 2.04 0.88
N TYR A 86 -2.60 2.93 1.46
CA TYR A 86 -3.24 2.69 2.74
C TYR A 86 -4.72 2.40 2.58
N TYR A 87 -5.20 1.31 3.19
CA TYR A 87 -6.62 0.93 3.18
C TYR A 87 -7.12 0.53 4.57
N GLY A 88 -6.42 0.99 5.62
CA GLY A 88 -6.83 0.82 7.00
C GLY A 88 -7.88 1.85 7.43
N LYS A 89 -8.09 1.95 8.75
CA LYS A 89 -9.09 2.84 9.37
C LYS A 89 -8.51 3.89 10.30
N ARG A 90 -7.22 3.79 10.62
CA ARG A 90 -6.58 4.71 11.57
C ARG A 90 -6.13 5.95 10.79
N GLY A 91 -6.19 7.11 11.44
CA GLY A 91 -5.59 8.32 10.90
C GLY A 91 -4.11 8.10 10.64
N ILE A 92 -3.63 8.65 9.51
CA ILE A 92 -2.25 8.47 9.04
C ILE A 92 -1.42 9.76 9.11
N LYS A 93 -2.07 10.90 9.34
CA LYS A 93 -1.51 12.24 9.23
C LYS A 93 -0.29 12.43 10.13
N ASP A 94 -0.46 12.23 11.44
CA ASP A 94 0.60 12.46 12.43
C ASP A 94 1.86 11.65 12.13
N LEU A 95 1.70 10.40 11.68
CA LEU A 95 2.84 9.53 11.38
C LEU A 95 3.60 10.01 10.14
N ILE A 96 2.89 10.44 9.10
CA ILE A 96 3.50 10.95 7.87
C ILE A 96 4.22 12.27 8.16
N GLU A 97 3.58 13.19 8.86
CA GLU A 97 4.18 14.49 9.22
C GLU A 97 5.44 14.32 10.08
N THR A 98 5.50 13.25 10.88
CA THR A 98 6.67 12.93 11.71
C THR A 98 7.81 12.28 10.93
N LEU A 99 7.52 11.40 9.95
CA LEU A 99 8.54 10.56 9.31
C LEU A 99 8.96 11.00 7.91
N ASP A 100 8.06 11.63 7.16
CA ASP A 100 8.29 12.07 5.79
C ASP A 100 8.31 13.60 5.72
N THR A 101 9.24 14.22 6.44
CA THR A 101 9.37 15.68 6.56
C THR A 101 9.73 16.36 5.24
N GLU A 102 10.25 15.61 4.28
CA GLU A 102 10.60 16.08 2.94
C GLU A 102 9.51 15.79 1.91
N HIS A 103 8.36 15.24 2.33
CA HIS A 103 7.22 14.92 1.47
C HIS A 103 7.58 14.04 0.25
N LYS A 104 8.45 13.04 0.47
CA LYS A 104 8.92 12.10 -0.55
C LYS A 104 7.89 11.02 -0.89
N ILE A 105 6.91 10.77 -0.02
CA ILE A 105 5.93 9.69 -0.16
C ILE A 105 4.60 10.23 -0.71
N THR A 106 4.18 9.69 -1.84
CA THR A 106 2.82 9.86 -2.35
C THR A 106 1.88 8.87 -1.67
N ILE A 107 0.81 9.38 -1.07
CA ILE A 107 -0.17 8.55 -0.35
C ILE A 107 -1.36 8.25 -1.27
N ILE A 108 -1.71 6.98 -1.39
CA ILE A 108 -2.95 6.51 -2.02
C ILE A 108 -3.86 6.00 -0.91
N ASP A 109 -4.76 6.85 -0.43
CA ASP A 109 -5.64 6.56 0.70
C ASP A 109 -7.01 6.01 0.26
N PHE A 110 -7.22 4.71 0.48
CA PHE A 110 -8.48 4.02 0.26
C PHE A 110 -9.39 3.98 1.51
N SER A 111 -8.97 4.52 2.67
CA SER A 111 -9.71 4.43 3.94
C SER A 111 -11.16 4.92 3.80
N ILE A 112 -11.36 6.05 3.13
CA ILE A 112 -12.69 6.65 2.87
C ILE A 112 -13.59 5.71 2.06
N ALA A 113 -13.02 5.01 1.06
CA ALA A 113 -13.78 4.10 0.22
C ALA A 113 -14.25 2.86 1.00
N PHE A 114 -13.40 2.34 1.91
CA PHE A 114 -13.75 1.20 2.76
C PHE A 114 -14.81 1.55 3.82
N GLU A 115 -14.78 2.77 4.35
CA GLU A 115 -15.82 3.25 5.28
C GLU A 115 -17.19 3.37 4.61
N LYS A 116 -17.26 3.97 3.42
CA LYS A 116 -18.52 4.11 2.65
C LYS A 116 -19.13 2.75 2.32
N ARG A 117 -18.32 1.77 1.91
CA ARG A 117 -18.80 0.39 1.65
C ARG A 117 -19.38 -0.26 2.89
N LYS A 118 -18.75 -0.11 4.06
CA LYS A 118 -19.27 -0.67 5.32
C LYS A 118 -20.61 -0.05 5.73
N LYS A 119 -20.77 1.27 5.61
CA LYS A 119 -22.05 1.95 5.89
C LYS A 119 -23.16 1.41 4.98
N LYS A 120 -22.87 1.25 3.68
CA LYS A 120 -23.84 0.71 2.70
C LYS A 120 -24.22 -0.75 2.97
N VAL A 121 -23.28 -1.60 3.37
CA VAL A 121 -23.56 -3.00 3.74
C VAL A 121 -24.43 -3.04 5.00
N LYS A 122 -24.08 -2.29 6.04
CA LYS A 122 -24.86 -2.23 7.29
C LYS A 122 -26.28 -1.72 7.06
N GLN A 123 -26.43 -0.71 6.20
CA GLN A 123 -27.74 -0.18 5.82
C GLN A 123 -28.61 -1.26 5.15
N ARG A 124 -28.05 -2.00 4.18
CA ARG A 124 -28.76 -3.10 3.51
C ARG A 124 -29.12 -4.25 4.46
N GLU A 125 -28.22 -4.62 5.37
CA GLU A 125 -28.50 -5.64 6.40
C GLU A 125 -29.64 -5.18 7.33
N THR A 126 -29.68 -3.90 7.67
CA THR A 126 -30.76 -3.33 8.51
C THR A 126 -32.09 -3.29 7.76
N GLU A 127 -32.08 -2.87 6.49
CA GLU A 127 -33.27 -2.85 5.63
C GLU A 127 -33.84 -4.26 5.40
N GLN A 128 -32.98 -5.27 5.21
CA GLN A 128 -33.39 -6.66 5.07
C GLN A 128 -34.01 -7.20 6.37
N LEU A 129 -33.42 -6.89 7.53
CA LEU A 129 -33.96 -7.32 8.84
C LEU A 129 -35.33 -6.72 9.15
N VAL A 130 -35.61 -5.51 8.66
CA VAL A 130 -36.91 -4.82 8.82
C VAL A 130 -37.98 -5.40 7.89
N LEU A 131 -37.59 -5.93 6.73
CA LEU A 131 -38.51 -6.59 5.79
C LEU A 131 -38.86 -8.03 6.19
N ASP A 132 -38.02 -8.67 7.00
CA ASP A 132 -38.18 -10.06 7.45
C ASP A 132 -38.93 -10.19 8.81
N ILE A 133 -39.45 -9.09 9.37
CA ILE A 133 -40.30 -9.02 10.60
C ILE A 133 -41.73 -8.61 10.21
#